data_AF-A0A971C0H1-F1
#
_entry.id   AF-A0A971C0H1-F1
#
_cell.length_a   1.000
_cell.length_b   1.000
_cell.length_c   1.000
_cell.angle_alpha   90.00
_cell.angle_beta   90.00
_cell.angle_gamma   90.00
#
_symmetry.space_group_name_H-M   'P 1'
#
loop_
_entity.id
_entity.type
_entity.pdbx_description
1 polymer ?
#
loop_
_entity_poly.entity_id
_entity_poly.type
_entity_poly.pdbx_seq_one_letter_code
_entity_poly.pdbx_strand_id
1 'polypeptide(L)'
;MARALEANAVSYHPIVHTLAEDPERLEQAYRAAVQAGEEEAFQRAIEDGYASAPANLLYAAWFHRLRHAAAQAKGFAVAWGWALPLALANGVVFWLLSDVSRFVVVVEQTRLGPATDFLPQLLLLAAPISAVAVLTYLYTVGRGSWFRAQLPTVVLLAVSVYVLWVYPRAGTRPFQEQYLTLMLIHLPLLSWAGVGSFLTACQDRSHQRFAFLTKSLEVFVLGGLGAMAGGVFVGITVLLFEALDVQLSKAVLLHLLAGGAGLIPVLATAVVYNPTISPAEQTFGEGLGKTVAIVPRALLPLTLLVLVVYLAFIPFNLRAPYENREVLIIYNVMLFGVIALLVGATPLRPSESTDRLGRWLRRGIIAVAALALVVGLYALSAIAYRTFLDRLTPNRFVFIGWNVINLGLLARLLVAQARTAAERWLRAIWRVFSGATVVYVAWALVVVLATPWLFAIEQGELGKLPPAVQDIVYEHPDPILLKCAQSPHIYLLDGGEKRWIDTIETFRSRGYVWGDVHLVACEDLHQVPDGTPIPATAGPPPQP
;
A
#
# COMPACT_ATOMS: atom_id res chain seq x y z
N MET A 1 17.68 -11.53 52.60
CA MET A 1 18.04 -10.68 51.45
C MET A 1 16.89 -9.79 50.98
N ALA A 2 15.64 -10.26 50.87
CA ALA A 2 14.49 -9.41 50.50
C ALA A 2 14.16 -8.29 51.52
N ARG A 3 14.27 -8.55 52.84
CA ARG A 3 14.08 -7.52 53.89
C ARG A 3 15.20 -6.48 54.02
N ALA A 4 16.35 -6.70 53.36
CA ALA A 4 17.48 -5.77 53.39
C ALA A 4 17.48 -4.77 52.22
N LEU A 5 16.62 -4.99 51.21
CA LEU A 5 16.42 -4.07 50.08
C LEU A 5 15.31 -3.04 50.35
N GLU A 6 14.40 -3.29 51.31
CA GLU A 6 13.37 -2.31 51.71
C GLU A 6 13.92 -1.16 52.57
N ALA A 7 15.10 -1.32 53.18
CA ALA A 7 15.67 -0.35 54.13
C ALA A 7 16.24 0.92 53.46
N ASN A 8 16.21 1.01 52.13
CA ASN A 8 16.67 2.18 51.37
C ASN A 8 15.64 2.68 50.35
N ALA A 9 14.35 2.41 50.58
CA ALA A 9 13.28 3.02 49.79
C ALA A 9 13.16 4.50 50.15
N VAL A 10 13.41 5.39 49.18
CA VAL A 10 13.21 6.83 49.35
C VAL A 10 11.75 7.08 49.71
N SER A 11 11.51 7.65 50.89
CA SER A 11 10.16 7.97 51.38
C SER A 11 9.84 9.42 51.05
N TYR A 12 8.81 9.63 50.23
CA TYR A 12 8.31 10.95 49.86
C TYR A 12 7.29 11.53 50.86
N HIS A 13 6.86 10.76 51.86
CA HIS A 13 5.91 11.18 52.90
C HIS A 13 6.25 12.53 53.55
N PRO A 14 7.48 12.78 54.06
CA PRO A 14 7.80 14.05 54.70
C PRO A 14 7.76 15.23 53.71
N ILE A 15 8.15 15.00 52.45
CA ILE A 15 8.13 16.03 51.41
C ILE A 15 6.69 16.38 51.03
N VAL A 16 5.87 15.37 50.75
CA VAL A 16 4.45 15.53 50.39
C VAL A 16 3.65 16.15 51.53
N HIS A 17 3.94 15.79 52.78
CA HIS A 17 3.31 16.38 53.96
C HIS A 17 3.68 17.86 54.15
N THR A 18 4.95 18.21 53.94
CA THR A 18 5.42 19.60 54.10
C THR A 18 4.86 20.51 52.99
N LEU A 19 4.63 19.96 51.81
CA LEU A 19 4.16 20.70 50.63
C LEU A 19 2.64 20.58 50.39
N ALA A 20 1.88 20.21 51.44
CA ALA A 20 0.44 19.94 51.37
C ALA A 20 -0.42 21.12 50.88
N GLU A 21 0.11 22.34 50.94
CA GLU A 21 -0.57 23.58 50.54
C GLU A 21 0.17 24.33 49.42
N ASP A 22 1.31 23.80 48.94
CA ASP A 22 2.15 24.45 47.92
C ASP A 22 2.11 23.66 46.60
N PRO A 23 1.19 24.00 45.68
CA PRO A 23 0.99 23.25 44.44
C PRO A 23 2.20 23.29 43.52
N GLU A 24 2.96 24.39 43.51
CA GLU A 24 4.10 24.56 42.61
C GLU A 24 5.28 23.68 43.05
N ARG A 25 5.62 23.72 44.35
CA ARG A 25 6.71 22.90 44.87
C ARG A 25 6.37 21.42 44.88
N LEU A 26 5.10 21.06 45.10
CA LEU A 26 4.65 19.68 45.02
C LEU A 26 4.77 19.11 43.59
N GLU A 27 4.49 19.92 42.56
CA GLU A 27 4.74 19.57 41.16
C GLU A 27 6.25 19.41 40.85
N GLN A 28 7.10 20.29 41.40
CA GLN A 28 8.55 20.16 41.24
C GLN A 28 9.08 18.88 41.90
N ALA A 29 8.59 18.54 43.09
CA ALA A 29 8.92 17.30 43.80
C ALA A 29 8.48 16.06 43.01
N TYR A 30 7.29 16.09 42.42
CA TYR A 30 6.82 15.04 41.52
C TYR A 30 7.73 14.88 40.29
N ARG A 31 8.11 15.98 39.62
CA ARG A 31 9.01 15.91 38.45
C ARG A 31 10.38 15.35 38.81
N ALA A 32 10.90 15.70 39.98
CA ALA A 32 12.15 15.14 40.49
C ALA A 32 12.00 13.63 40.74
N ALA A 33 10.89 13.19 41.34
CA ALA A 33 10.59 11.77 41.55
C ALA A 33 10.49 11.00 40.22
N VAL A 34 9.83 11.58 39.20
CA VAL A 34 9.74 10.98 37.86
C VAL A 34 11.13 10.88 37.20
N GLN A 35 11.96 11.92 37.30
CA GLN A 35 13.32 11.87 36.76
C GLN A 35 14.21 10.84 37.46
N ALA A 36 13.97 10.57 38.74
CA ALA A 36 14.67 9.55 39.52
C ALA A 36 14.10 8.14 39.34
N GLY A 37 12.95 7.98 38.65
CA GLY A 37 12.25 6.69 38.53
C GLY A 37 11.52 6.25 39.80
N GLU A 38 11.25 7.17 40.73
CA GLU A 38 10.66 6.92 42.05
C GLU A 38 9.17 7.34 42.13
N GLU A 39 8.49 7.35 40.97
CA GLU A 39 7.09 7.78 40.83
C GLU A 39 6.13 7.02 41.75
N GLU A 40 6.31 5.71 41.89
CA GLU A 40 5.46 4.87 42.75
C GLU A 40 5.58 5.23 44.24
N ALA A 41 6.75 5.68 44.69
CA ALA A 41 6.97 6.09 46.07
C ALA A 41 6.32 7.45 46.36
N PHE A 42 6.36 8.36 45.39
CA PHE A 42 5.63 9.63 45.45
C PHE A 42 4.11 9.42 45.41
N GLN A 43 3.63 8.53 44.53
CA GLN A 43 2.21 8.20 44.41
C GLN A 43 1.67 7.63 45.73
N ARG A 44 2.39 6.69 46.36
CA ARG A 44 2.01 6.16 47.68
C ARG A 44 1.90 7.25 48.75
N ALA A 45 2.85 8.18 48.78
CA ALA A 45 2.80 9.30 49.72
C ALA A 45 1.60 10.24 49.50
N ILE A 46 1.17 10.44 48.25
CA ILE A 46 -0.06 11.18 47.93
C ILE A 46 -1.32 10.39 48.32
N GLU A 47 -1.35 9.09 48.09
CA GLU A 47 -2.47 8.21 48.47
C GLU A 47 -2.69 8.21 49.98
N ASP A 48 -1.61 8.07 50.76
CA ASP A 48 -1.64 8.12 52.22
C ASP A 48 -1.95 9.53 52.76
N GLY A 49 -1.45 10.57 52.09
CA GLY A 49 -1.80 11.97 52.38
C GLY A 49 -3.29 12.26 52.16
N TYR A 50 -3.87 11.74 51.07
CA TYR A 50 -5.29 11.87 50.80
C TYR A 50 -6.15 11.07 51.79
N ALA A 51 -5.72 9.87 52.19
CA ALA A 51 -6.42 9.05 53.18
C ALA A 51 -6.45 9.69 54.57
N SER A 52 -5.38 10.37 54.97
CA SER A 52 -5.26 11.06 56.27
C SER A 52 -5.94 12.43 56.30
N ALA A 53 -5.98 13.16 55.17
CA ALA A 53 -6.58 14.49 55.08
C ALA A 53 -7.47 14.64 53.81
N PRO A 54 -8.64 13.98 53.77
CA PRO A 54 -9.50 13.95 52.57
C PRO A 54 -10.10 15.32 52.21
N ALA A 55 -10.12 16.27 53.14
CA ALA A 55 -10.58 17.65 52.91
C ALA A 55 -9.53 18.53 52.21
N ASN A 56 -8.26 18.09 52.11
CA ASN A 56 -7.23 18.83 51.41
C ASN A 56 -7.43 18.70 49.88
N LEU A 57 -7.84 19.80 49.25
CA LEU A 57 -8.13 19.86 47.81
C LEU A 57 -6.90 19.56 46.94
N LEU A 58 -5.69 19.87 47.40
CA LEU A 58 -4.46 19.60 46.66
C LEU A 58 -4.17 18.09 46.64
N TYR A 59 -4.31 17.40 47.77
CA TYR A 59 -4.21 15.93 47.81
C TYR A 59 -5.30 15.25 47.01
N ALA A 60 -6.54 15.73 47.08
CA ALA A 60 -7.63 15.20 46.26
C ALA A 60 -7.33 15.35 44.75
N ALA A 61 -6.87 16.54 44.33
CA ALA A 61 -6.51 16.81 42.93
C ALA A 61 -5.35 15.92 42.46
N TRP A 62 -4.30 15.77 43.27
CA TRP A 62 -3.16 14.91 42.96
C TRP A 62 -3.52 13.42 42.97
N PHE A 63 -4.30 12.96 43.95
CA PHE A 63 -4.79 11.59 44.00
C PHE A 63 -5.58 11.25 42.72
N HIS A 64 -6.55 12.08 42.34
CA HIS A 64 -7.32 11.85 41.13
C HIS A 64 -6.50 11.99 39.85
N ARG A 65 -5.54 12.93 39.79
CA ARG A 65 -4.60 13.10 38.67
C ARG A 65 -3.70 11.87 38.52
N LEU A 66 -3.03 11.43 39.59
CA LEU A 66 -2.12 10.28 39.55
C LEU A 66 -2.87 8.99 39.29
N ARG A 67 -4.10 8.83 39.80
CA ARG A 67 -4.92 7.67 39.48
C ARG A 67 -5.40 7.67 38.03
N HIS A 68 -5.72 8.83 37.46
CA HIS A 68 -6.00 8.98 36.02
C HIS A 68 -4.74 8.77 35.18
N ALA A 69 -3.60 9.30 35.61
CA ALA A 69 -2.31 9.14 34.96
C ALA A 69 -1.88 7.67 35.00
N ALA A 70 -2.01 6.97 36.13
CA ALA A 70 -1.75 5.55 36.29
C ALA A 70 -2.75 4.69 35.49
N ALA A 71 -4.01 5.11 35.38
CA ALA A 71 -4.98 4.45 34.50
C ALA A 71 -4.69 4.66 33.01
N GLN A 72 -4.12 5.82 32.62
CA GLN A 72 -3.60 6.08 31.28
C GLN A 72 -2.26 5.39 31.01
N ALA A 73 -1.40 5.27 32.03
CA ALA A 73 -0.07 4.68 31.99
C ALA A 73 -0.10 3.16 32.13
N LYS A 74 -1.25 2.55 32.49
CA LYS A 74 -1.56 1.17 32.11
C LYS A 74 -1.68 1.12 30.59
N GLY A 75 -0.52 1.16 29.95
CA GLY A 75 -0.36 1.10 28.51
C GLY A 75 -1.08 -0.12 27.95
N PHE A 76 -1.51 0.01 26.70
CA PHE A 76 -2.06 -1.10 25.95
C PHE A 76 -1.11 -2.31 26.03
N ALA A 77 -1.56 -3.37 26.71
CA ALA A 77 -0.88 -4.65 26.72
C ALA A 77 -1.41 -5.47 25.54
N VAL A 78 -0.50 -5.92 24.67
CA VAL A 78 -0.85 -6.81 23.56
C VAL A 78 -1.49 -8.07 24.11
N ALA A 79 -2.63 -8.47 23.56
CA ALA A 79 -3.31 -9.70 23.93
C ALA A 79 -2.59 -10.92 23.34
N TRP A 80 -1.40 -11.23 23.87
CA TRP A 80 -0.51 -12.29 23.37
C TRP A 80 -1.18 -13.67 23.26
N GLY A 81 -2.12 -13.96 24.17
CA GLY A 81 -2.92 -15.19 24.13
C GLY A 81 -3.79 -15.35 22.87
N TRP A 82 -4.08 -14.26 22.15
CA TRP A 82 -4.76 -14.29 20.84
C TRP A 82 -3.79 -13.96 19.69
N ALA A 83 -2.91 -12.99 19.88
CA ALA A 83 -2.00 -12.52 18.84
C ALA A 83 -1.06 -13.63 18.35
N LEU A 84 -0.43 -14.37 19.27
CA LEU A 84 0.57 -15.39 18.91
C LEU A 84 -0.08 -16.61 18.24
N PRO A 85 -1.17 -17.22 18.76
CA PRO A 85 -1.83 -18.33 18.08
C PRO A 85 -2.36 -17.97 16.69
N LEU A 86 -2.95 -16.78 16.51
CA LEU A 86 -3.44 -16.34 15.21
C LEU A 86 -2.29 -16.06 14.22
N ALA A 87 -1.19 -15.47 14.68
CA ALA A 87 0.00 -15.25 13.85
C ALA A 87 0.64 -16.57 13.42
N LEU A 88 0.75 -17.55 14.35
CA LEU A 88 1.25 -18.88 14.04
C LEU A 88 0.32 -19.62 13.08
N ALA A 89 -0.99 -19.55 13.28
CA ALA A 89 -1.96 -20.15 12.37
C ALA A 89 -1.84 -19.53 10.95
N ASN A 90 -1.73 -18.21 10.85
CA ASN A 90 -1.51 -17.53 9.56
C ASN A 90 -0.18 -17.94 8.92
N GLY A 91 0.89 -18.05 9.72
CA GLY A 91 2.20 -18.56 9.29
C GLY A 91 2.14 -20.00 8.77
N VAL A 92 1.45 -20.89 9.47
CA VAL A 92 1.26 -22.29 9.02
C VAL A 92 0.48 -22.35 7.71
N VAL A 93 -0.55 -21.52 7.55
CA VAL A 93 -1.29 -21.44 6.27
C VAL A 93 -0.36 -20.98 5.13
N PHE A 94 0.48 -19.97 5.38
CA PHE A 94 1.46 -19.52 4.38
C PHE A 94 2.48 -20.61 4.06
N TRP A 95 2.99 -21.29 5.08
CA TRP A 95 3.90 -22.43 4.92
C TRP A 95 3.28 -23.53 4.05
N LEU A 96 2.02 -23.91 4.32
CA LEU A 96 1.29 -24.91 3.52
C LEU A 96 1.08 -24.48 2.06
N LEU A 97 0.70 -23.22 1.85
CA LEU A 97 0.45 -22.65 0.52
C LEU A 97 1.72 -22.29 -0.25
N SER A 98 2.89 -22.33 0.40
CA SER A 98 4.17 -22.06 -0.25
C SER A 98 4.69 -23.23 -1.09
N ASP A 99 4.05 -24.39 -0.99
CA ASP A 99 4.38 -25.54 -1.83
C ASP A 99 3.93 -25.32 -3.27
N VAL A 100 4.86 -24.78 -4.07
CA VAL A 100 4.65 -24.45 -5.49
C VAL A 100 4.36 -25.67 -6.36
N SER A 101 4.65 -26.89 -5.91
CA SER A 101 4.28 -28.10 -6.67
C SER A 101 2.77 -28.36 -6.66
N ARG A 102 2.06 -27.84 -5.65
CA ARG A 102 0.62 -28.01 -5.47
C ARG A 102 -0.17 -26.73 -5.68
N PHE A 103 0.39 -25.60 -5.26
CA PHE A 103 -0.31 -24.31 -5.19
C PHE A 103 0.34 -23.26 -6.09
N VAL A 104 0.44 -23.59 -7.38
CA VAL A 104 0.85 -22.65 -8.42
C VAL A 104 -0.37 -22.23 -9.25
N VAL A 105 -0.39 -20.96 -9.64
CA VAL A 105 -1.34 -20.45 -10.64
C VAL A 105 -0.77 -20.82 -11.99
N VAL A 106 -1.54 -21.63 -12.71
CA VAL A 106 -1.20 -22.07 -14.06
C VAL A 106 -2.01 -21.25 -15.04
N VAL A 107 -1.34 -20.83 -16.12
CA VAL A 107 -1.93 -20.08 -17.23
C VAL A 107 -1.86 -20.95 -18.48
N GLU A 108 -2.97 -21.06 -19.21
CA GLU A 108 -3.06 -21.88 -20.42
C GLU A 108 -2.86 -21.03 -21.68
N GLN A 109 -2.06 -21.52 -22.63
CA GLN A 109 -1.77 -20.81 -23.89
C GLN A 109 -3.02 -20.66 -24.79
N THR A 110 -3.88 -21.67 -24.80
CA THR A 110 -5.22 -21.70 -25.42
C THR A 110 -6.12 -22.56 -24.54
N ARG A 111 -7.45 -22.58 -24.75
CA ARG A 111 -8.38 -23.45 -23.99
C ARG A 111 -8.03 -24.96 -24.01
N LEU A 112 -7.08 -25.37 -24.86
CA LEU A 112 -6.62 -26.75 -25.04
C LEU A 112 -5.08 -26.85 -25.08
N GLY A 113 -4.36 -25.78 -24.73
CA GLY A 113 -2.90 -25.68 -24.86
C GLY A 113 -2.14 -26.17 -23.62
N PRO A 114 -0.81 -26.32 -23.70
CA PRO A 114 0.01 -26.70 -22.56
C PRO A 114 -0.06 -25.61 -21.48
N ALA A 115 -0.21 -26.05 -20.25
CA ALA A 115 -0.38 -25.21 -19.08
C ALA A 115 1.02 -24.83 -18.53
N THR A 116 1.26 -23.53 -18.30
CA THR A 116 2.54 -23.02 -17.80
C THR A 116 2.40 -22.43 -16.41
N ASP A 117 3.33 -22.76 -15.52
CA ASP A 117 3.43 -22.18 -14.18
C ASP A 117 3.73 -20.68 -14.27
N PHE A 118 2.89 -19.85 -13.64
CA PHE A 118 3.03 -18.40 -13.68
C PHE A 118 3.47 -17.81 -12.35
N LEU A 119 2.66 -17.98 -11.29
CA LEU A 119 2.99 -17.44 -9.96
C LEU A 119 2.49 -18.35 -8.83
N PRO A 120 3.14 -18.34 -7.65
CA PRO A 120 2.61 -19.04 -6.47
C PRO A 120 1.26 -18.47 -6.03
N GLN A 121 0.26 -19.32 -5.82
CA GLN A 121 -1.09 -18.90 -5.37
C GLN A 121 -1.04 -18.11 -4.06
N LEU A 122 -0.06 -18.41 -3.21
CA LEU A 122 0.20 -17.67 -1.98
C LEU A 122 0.33 -16.16 -2.22
N LEU A 123 0.95 -15.71 -3.32
CA LEU A 123 1.14 -14.27 -3.57
C LEU A 123 -0.20 -13.53 -3.76
N LEU A 124 -1.22 -14.19 -4.32
CA LEU A 124 -2.55 -13.61 -4.47
C LEU A 124 -3.36 -13.68 -3.17
N LEU A 125 -3.22 -14.78 -2.42
CA LEU A 125 -4.06 -15.07 -1.25
C LEU A 125 -3.47 -14.60 0.08
N ALA A 126 -2.18 -14.25 0.13
CA ALA A 126 -1.48 -13.83 1.34
C ALA A 126 -2.20 -12.70 2.07
N ALA A 127 -2.55 -11.63 1.35
CA ALA A 127 -3.23 -10.49 1.96
C ALA A 127 -4.67 -10.79 2.42
N PRO A 128 -5.55 -11.42 1.61
CA PRO A 128 -6.88 -11.83 2.06
C PRO A 128 -6.85 -12.72 3.32
N ILE A 129 -6.00 -13.74 3.33
CA ILE A 129 -5.86 -14.66 4.48
C ILE A 129 -5.39 -13.89 5.72
N SER A 130 -4.38 -13.03 5.56
CA SER A 130 -3.87 -12.22 6.67
C SER A 130 -4.90 -11.23 7.19
N ALA A 131 -5.72 -10.63 6.31
CA ALA A 131 -6.81 -9.75 6.71
C ALA A 131 -7.88 -10.49 7.51
N VAL A 132 -8.18 -11.75 7.19
CA VAL A 132 -9.10 -12.58 7.99
C VAL A 132 -8.50 -12.85 9.38
N ALA A 133 -7.22 -13.19 9.48
CA ALA A 133 -6.54 -13.39 10.76
C ALA A 133 -6.53 -12.10 11.60
N VAL A 134 -6.22 -10.95 10.99
CA VAL A 134 -6.25 -9.63 11.62
C VAL A 134 -7.68 -9.25 12.06
N LEU A 135 -8.69 -9.42 11.21
CA LEU A 135 -10.09 -9.18 11.58
C LEU A 135 -10.52 -10.04 12.77
N THR A 136 -10.10 -11.31 12.77
CA THR A 136 -10.39 -12.24 13.88
C THR A 136 -9.76 -11.74 15.18
N TYR A 137 -8.50 -11.31 15.16
CA TYR A 137 -7.83 -10.71 16.32
C TYR A 137 -8.55 -9.45 16.81
N LEU A 138 -8.84 -8.51 15.90
CA LEU A 138 -9.46 -7.24 16.24
C LEU A 138 -10.88 -7.41 16.82
N TYR A 139 -11.66 -8.32 16.26
CA TYR A 139 -13.00 -8.65 16.75
C TYR A 139 -12.97 -9.33 18.13
N THR A 140 -12.12 -10.35 18.29
CA THR A 140 -12.06 -11.14 19.54
C THR A 140 -11.59 -10.32 20.73
N VAL A 141 -10.56 -9.48 20.53
CA VAL A 141 -9.99 -8.63 21.58
C VAL A 141 -10.82 -7.35 21.78
N GLY A 142 -11.31 -6.74 20.70
CA GLY A 142 -12.06 -5.48 20.75
C GLY A 142 -13.51 -5.61 21.19
N ARG A 143 -14.02 -6.84 21.37
CA ARG A 143 -15.44 -7.14 21.70
C ARG A 143 -16.43 -6.47 20.74
N GLY A 144 -16.06 -6.35 19.48
CA GLY A 144 -16.92 -5.83 18.42
C GLY A 144 -18.08 -6.78 18.09
N SER A 145 -19.11 -6.30 17.40
CA SER A 145 -20.18 -7.17 16.93
C SER A 145 -19.66 -8.09 15.82
N TRP A 146 -19.80 -9.41 16.00
CA TRP A 146 -19.33 -10.41 15.02
C TRP A 146 -19.91 -10.16 13.61
N PHE A 147 -21.18 -9.73 13.52
CA PHE A 147 -21.84 -9.39 12.24
C PHE A 147 -21.10 -8.31 11.43
N ARG A 148 -20.45 -7.34 12.09
CA ARG A 148 -19.67 -6.28 11.41
C ARG A 148 -18.35 -6.81 10.86
N ALA A 149 -17.78 -7.85 11.46
CA ALA A 149 -16.56 -8.48 10.97
C ALA A 149 -16.85 -9.47 9.82
N GLN A 150 -18.02 -10.12 9.82
CA GLN A 150 -18.39 -11.09 8.79
C GLN A 150 -18.52 -10.46 7.40
N LEU A 151 -19.14 -9.27 7.28
CA LEU A 151 -19.34 -8.63 5.98
C LEU A 151 -18.02 -8.41 5.20
N PRO A 152 -16.98 -7.72 5.74
CA PRO A 152 -15.73 -7.56 5.03
C PRO A 152 -15.03 -8.90 4.75
N THR A 153 -15.10 -9.87 5.66
CA THR A 153 -14.55 -11.22 5.43
C THR A 153 -15.21 -11.93 4.25
N VAL A 154 -16.55 -11.93 4.18
CA VAL A 154 -17.31 -12.56 3.10
C VAL A 154 -17.04 -11.86 1.76
N VAL A 155 -17.00 -10.52 1.76
CA VAL A 155 -16.69 -9.75 0.54
C VAL A 155 -15.28 -10.06 0.04
N LEU A 156 -14.28 -10.11 0.93
CA LEU A 156 -12.92 -10.45 0.56
C LEU A 156 -12.81 -11.87 0.01
N LEU A 157 -13.46 -12.84 0.66
CA LEU A 157 -13.51 -14.22 0.16
C LEU A 157 -14.17 -14.29 -1.22
N ALA A 158 -15.31 -13.64 -1.40
CA ALA A 158 -16.02 -13.61 -2.68
C ALA A 158 -15.16 -12.98 -3.79
N VAL A 159 -14.44 -11.90 -3.49
CA VAL A 159 -13.51 -11.26 -4.43
C VAL A 159 -12.34 -12.17 -4.78
N SER A 160 -11.71 -12.82 -3.80
CA SER A 160 -10.61 -13.77 -4.05
C SER A 160 -11.06 -14.98 -4.87
N VAL A 161 -12.23 -15.55 -4.55
CA VAL A 161 -12.84 -16.64 -5.32
C VAL A 161 -13.18 -16.19 -6.73
N TYR A 162 -13.72 -14.98 -6.90
CA TYR A 162 -13.99 -14.41 -8.22
C TYR A 162 -12.74 -14.33 -9.08
N VAL A 163 -11.63 -13.81 -8.54
CA VAL A 163 -10.35 -13.73 -9.29
C VAL A 163 -9.89 -15.11 -9.76
N LEU A 164 -9.87 -16.09 -8.84
CA LEU A 164 -9.45 -17.47 -9.14
C LEU A 164 -10.39 -18.17 -10.12
N TRP A 165 -11.67 -17.80 -10.12
CA TRP A 165 -12.67 -18.37 -11.02
C TRP A 165 -12.65 -17.71 -12.41
N VAL A 166 -12.43 -16.41 -12.50
CA VAL A 166 -12.50 -15.67 -13.77
C VAL A 166 -11.21 -15.76 -14.58
N TYR A 167 -10.03 -15.68 -13.95
CA TYR A 167 -8.78 -15.63 -14.71
C TYR A 167 -8.59 -16.81 -15.71
N PRO A 168 -8.89 -18.10 -15.39
CA PRO A 168 -8.64 -19.18 -16.35
C PRO A 168 -9.64 -19.15 -17.50
N ARG A 169 -10.74 -18.39 -17.35
CA ARG A 169 -11.76 -18.17 -18.38
C ARG A 169 -11.51 -16.89 -19.17
N ALA A 170 -10.48 -16.13 -18.81
CA ALA A 170 -10.24 -14.81 -19.33
C ALA A 170 -9.25 -14.87 -20.51
N GLY A 171 -9.74 -14.69 -21.74
CA GLY A 171 -8.93 -14.34 -22.92
C GLY A 171 -7.65 -15.16 -23.14
N THR A 172 -6.65 -14.51 -23.76
CA THR A 172 -5.34 -15.08 -24.06
C THR A 172 -4.43 -15.16 -22.83
N ARG A 173 -3.38 -16.00 -22.88
CA ARG A 173 -2.36 -16.12 -21.84
C ARG A 173 -1.80 -14.75 -21.39
N PRO A 174 -1.34 -13.85 -22.27
CA PRO A 174 -0.79 -12.56 -21.83
C PRO A 174 -1.80 -11.70 -21.06
N PHE A 175 -3.08 -11.78 -21.44
CA PHE A 175 -4.14 -11.09 -20.71
C PHE A 175 -4.33 -11.66 -19.30
N GLN A 176 -4.30 -12.99 -19.15
CA GLN A 176 -4.40 -13.65 -17.84
C GLN A 176 -3.24 -13.23 -16.94
N GLU A 177 -2.01 -13.28 -17.44
CA GLU A 177 -0.81 -12.86 -16.72
C GLU A 177 -0.89 -11.39 -16.28
N GLN A 178 -1.33 -10.51 -17.19
CA GLN A 178 -1.55 -9.09 -16.90
C GLN A 178 -2.63 -8.89 -15.83
N TYR A 179 -3.78 -9.57 -15.95
CA TYR A 179 -4.86 -9.47 -14.98
C TYR A 179 -4.42 -9.93 -13.58
N LEU A 180 -3.76 -11.09 -13.49
CA LEU A 180 -3.23 -11.63 -12.24
C LEU A 180 -2.19 -10.70 -11.61
N THR A 181 -1.32 -10.10 -12.42
CA THR A 181 -0.34 -9.10 -11.96
C THR A 181 -1.04 -7.87 -11.36
N LEU A 182 -2.14 -7.41 -11.95
CA LEU A 182 -2.94 -6.33 -11.36
C LEU A 182 -3.55 -6.74 -10.02
N MET A 183 -3.99 -8.00 -9.87
CA MET A 183 -4.58 -8.49 -8.62
C MET A 183 -3.57 -8.53 -7.46
N LEU A 184 -2.29 -8.73 -7.73
CA LEU A 184 -1.21 -8.66 -6.72
C LEU A 184 -1.17 -7.31 -5.99
N ILE A 185 -1.65 -6.22 -6.61
CA ILE A 185 -1.70 -4.88 -6.00
C ILE A 185 -3.09 -4.60 -5.40
N HIS A 186 -4.15 -4.99 -6.10
CA HIS A 186 -5.53 -4.63 -5.69
C HIS A 186 -6.07 -5.51 -4.56
N LEU A 187 -5.71 -6.79 -4.49
CA LEU A 187 -6.15 -7.67 -3.41
C LEU A 187 -5.59 -7.23 -2.04
N PRO A 188 -4.30 -6.87 -1.89
CA PRO A 188 -3.80 -6.26 -0.66
C PRO A 188 -4.51 -4.97 -0.26
N LEU A 189 -4.76 -4.08 -1.22
CA LEU A 189 -5.47 -2.83 -0.98
C LEU A 189 -6.90 -3.09 -0.47
N LEU A 190 -7.65 -3.98 -1.11
CA LEU A 190 -8.99 -4.36 -0.70
C LEU A 190 -8.99 -5.06 0.67
N SER A 191 -8.01 -5.92 0.92
CA SER A 191 -7.84 -6.65 2.19
C SER A 191 -7.66 -5.67 3.36
N TRP A 192 -6.76 -4.69 3.21
CA TRP A 192 -6.55 -3.67 4.23
C TRP A 192 -7.74 -2.71 4.37
N ALA A 193 -8.42 -2.38 3.26
CA ALA A 193 -9.65 -1.61 3.30
C ALA A 193 -10.79 -2.35 4.02
N GLY A 194 -10.86 -3.67 3.88
CA GLY A 194 -11.78 -4.54 4.63
C GLY A 194 -11.56 -4.40 6.14
N VAL A 195 -10.30 -4.49 6.59
CA VAL A 195 -9.92 -4.22 7.99
C VAL A 195 -10.35 -2.83 8.45
N GLY A 196 -10.08 -1.79 7.64
CA GLY A 196 -10.47 -0.42 7.96
C GLY A 196 -11.98 -0.18 8.00
N SER A 197 -12.75 -0.88 7.16
CA SER A 197 -14.22 -0.78 7.14
C SER A 197 -14.86 -1.29 8.43
N PHE A 198 -14.29 -2.35 9.02
CA PHE A 198 -14.70 -2.89 10.32
C PHE A 198 -14.47 -1.88 11.45
N LEU A 199 -13.31 -1.22 11.46
CA LEU A 199 -12.89 -0.30 12.53
C LEU A 199 -13.55 1.09 12.46
N THR A 200 -14.09 1.50 11.31
CA THR A 200 -14.57 2.88 11.07
C THR A 200 -16.09 2.99 10.90
N ALA A 201 -16.84 1.98 11.35
CA ALA A 201 -18.29 1.89 11.17
C ALA A 201 -19.13 2.85 12.07
N CYS A 202 -18.51 3.65 12.94
CA CYS A 202 -19.18 4.44 13.99
C CYS A 202 -19.28 5.96 13.67
N GLN A 203 -19.78 6.76 14.64
CA GLN A 203 -20.00 8.21 14.49
C GLN A 203 -18.69 9.01 14.31
N ASP A 204 -18.76 10.10 13.54
CA ASP A 204 -17.63 10.85 12.94
C ASP A 204 -16.69 10.00 12.05
N ARG A 205 -17.28 9.44 11.00
CA ARG A 205 -16.59 8.63 9.96
C ARG A 205 -15.37 9.33 9.37
N SER A 206 -15.32 10.66 9.34
CA SER A 206 -14.23 11.39 8.69
C SER A 206 -12.96 11.45 9.55
N HIS A 207 -13.11 11.68 10.85
CA HIS A 207 -11.95 11.67 11.74
C HIS A 207 -11.46 10.24 11.98
N GLN A 208 -12.39 9.28 12.18
CA GLN A 208 -12.03 7.87 12.41
C GLN A 208 -11.30 7.23 11.22
N ARG A 209 -11.77 7.44 9.99
CA ARG A 209 -11.10 6.90 8.79
C ARG A 209 -9.72 7.50 8.60
N PHE A 210 -9.57 8.81 8.80
CA PHE A 210 -8.27 9.45 8.69
C PHE A 210 -7.30 8.92 9.75
N ALA A 211 -7.74 8.79 11.01
CA ALA A 211 -6.94 8.22 12.08
C ALA A 211 -6.51 6.77 11.79
N PHE A 212 -7.40 5.95 11.23
CA PHE A 212 -7.06 4.60 10.76
C PHE A 212 -5.99 4.63 9.67
N LEU A 213 -6.09 5.51 8.67
CA LEU A 213 -5.08 5.64 7.61
C LEU A 213 -3.71 6.00 8.19
N THR A 214 -3.64 6.98 9.08
CA THR A 214 -2.37 7.37 9.71
C THR A 214 -1.81 6.24 10.55
N LYS A 215 -2.65 5.53 11.33
CA LYS A 215 -2.22 4.37 12.12
C LYS A 215 -1.77 3.20 11.26
N SER A 216 -2.32 3.06 10.05
CA SER A 216 -1.89 2.04 9.08
C SER A 216 -0.44 2.22 8.67
N LEU A 217 0.05 3.46 8.58
CA LEU A 217 1.47 3.73 8.28
C LEU A 217 2.38 3.12 9.36
N GLU A 218 1.99 3.20 10.64
CA GLU A 218 2.74 2.56 11.72
C GLU A 218 2.74 1.03 11.60
N VAL A 219 1.60 0.42 11.25
CA VAL A 219 1.50 -1.03 11.03
C VAL A 219 2.40 -1.46 9.88
N PHE A 220 2.42 -0.71 8.77
CA PHE A 220 3.29 -1.03 7.62
C PHE A 220 4.77 -0.82 7.91
N VAL A 221 5.14 0.23 8.66
CA VAL A 221 6.52 0.44 9.09
C VAL A 221 6.99 -0.69 10.00
N LEU A 222 6.18 -1.08 11.00
CA LEU A 222 6.51 -2.21 11.87
C LEU A 222 6.55 -3.54 11.10
N GLY A 223 5.62 -3.74 10.17
CA GLY A 223 5.61 -4.90 9.28
C GLY A 223 6.88 -4.98 8.43
N GLY A 224 7.32 -3.87 7.85
CA GLY A 224 8.58 -3.78 7.10
C GLY A 224 9.81 -4.07 7.97
N LEU A 225 9.86 -3.53 9.19
CA LEU A 225 10.90 -3.85 10.17
C LEU A 225 10.90 -5.34 10.53
N GLY A 226 9.73 -5.92 10.76
CA GLY A 226 9.56 -7.35 11.01
C GLY A 226 10.01 -8.22 9.84
N ALA A 227 9.76 -7.79 8.60
CA ALA A 227 10.20 -8.51 7.40
C ALA A 227 11.72 -8.47 7.24
N MET A 228 12.35 -7.31 7.50
CA MET A 228 13.81 -7.20 7.50
C MET A 228 14.45 -8.07 8.60
N ALA A 229 13.90 -8.03 9.82
CA ALA A 229 14.37 -8.87 10.92
C ALA A 229 14.21 -10.37 10.59
N GLY A 230 13.06 -10.77 10.04
CA GLY A 230 12.81 -12.14 9.58
C GLY A 230 13.80 -12.57 8.49
N GLY A 231 14.07 -11.70 7.51
CA GLY A 231 15.06 -11.96 6.46
C GLY A 231 16.48 -12.15 7.01
N VAL A 232 16.88 -11.35 8.00
CA VAL A 232 18.16 -11.53 8.71
C VAL A 232 18.20 -12.88 9.44
N PHE A 233 17.14 -13.25 10.15
CA PHE A 233 17.06 -14.56 10.82
C PHE A 233 17.15 -15.73 9.84
N VAL A 234 16.49 -15.63 8.69
CA VAL A 234 16.60 -16.63 7.62
C VAL A 234 18.02 -16.69 7.06
N GLY A 235 18.66 -15.54 6.82
CA GLY A 235 20.05 -15.47 6.37
C GLY A 235 21.02 -16.11 7.35
N ILE A 236 20.88 -15.83 8.66
CA ILE A 236 21.66 -16.47 9.72
C ILE A 236 21.41 -17.98 9.75
N THR A 237 20.16 -18.40 9.56
CA THR A 237 19.81 -19.83 9.51
C THR A 237 20.53 -20.51 8.34
N VAL A 238 20.50 -19.92 7.14
CA VAL A 238 21.23 -20.43 5.98
C VAL A 238 22.73 -20.54 6.28
N LEU A 239 23.35 -19.49 6.84
CA LEU A 239 24.78 -19.49 7.19
C LEU A 239 25.14 -20.56 8.24
N LEU A 240 24.29 -20.78 9.24
CA LEU A 240 24.51 -21.79 10.27
C LEU A 240 24.47 -23.21 9.71
N PHE A 241 23.52 -23.50 8.80
CA PHE A 241 23.43 -24.81 8.15
C PHE A 241 24.57 -25.03 7.15
N GLU A 242 24.93 -23.99 6.39
CA GLU A 242 26.09 -24.04 5.48
C GLU A 242 27.41 -24.29 6.23
N ALA A 243 27.59 -23.70 7.41
CA ALA A 243 28.75 -23.97 8.27
C ALA A 243 28.85 -25.42 8.76
N LEU A 244 27.73 -26.17 8.73
CA LEU A 244 27.67 -27.60 9.04
C LEU A 244 27.75 -28.48 7.78
N ASP A 245 28.08 -27.91 6.62
CA ASP A 245 28.05 -28.57 5.31
C ASP A 245 26.65 -29.10 4.92
N VAL A 246 25.59 -28.45 5.42
CA VAL A 246 24.19 -28.78 5.09
C VAL A 246 23.60 -27.68 4.21
N GLN A 247 23.34 -28.00 2.94
CA GLN A 247 22.68 -27.08 2.01
C GLN A 247 21.16 -27.20 2.11
N LEU A 248 20.50 -26.12 2.52
CA LEU A 248 19.04 -26.06 2.56
C LEU A 248 18.46 -26.03 1.13
N SER A 249 17.47 -26.88 0.86
CA SER A 249 16.81 -26.89 -0.44
C SER A 249 15.99 -25.61 -0.64
N LYS A 250 15.78 -25.22 -1.92
CA LYS A 250 14.92 -24.07 -2.27
C LYS A 250 13.51 -24.20 -1.68
N ALA A 251 12.99 -25.42 -1.63
CA ALA A 251 11.71 -25.71 -1.01
C ALA A 251 11.73 -25.33 0.48
N VAL A 252 12.69 -25.82 1.26
CA VAL A 252 12.80 -25.51 2.69
C VAL A 252 12.93 -24.00 2.94
N LEU A 253 13.76 -23.32 2.15
CA LEU A 253 13.92 -21.87 2.25
C LEU A 253 12.60 -21.12 1.96
N LEU A 254 11.88 -21.51 0.91
CA LEU A 254 10.60 -20.89 0.54
C LEU A 254 9.55 -21.10 1.64
N HIS A 255 9.47 -22.30 2.20
CA HIS A 255 8.59 -22.63 3.32
C HIS A 255 8.90 -21.80 4.56
N LEU A 256 10.19 -21.64 4.91
CA LEU A 256 10.63 -20.84 6.04
C LEU A 256 10.30 -19.35 5.85
N LEU A 257 10.58 -18.81 4.65
CA LEU A 257 10.28 -17.42 4.29
C LEU A 257 8.77 -17.15 4.31
N ALA A 258 7.97 -18.02 3.69
CA ALA A 258 6.52 -17.88 3.64
C ALA A 258 5.91 -17.99 5.05
N GLY A 259 6.32 -19.01 5.81
CA GLY A 259 5.89 -19.20 7.19
C GLY A 259 6.17 -17.97 8.03
N GLY A 260 7.42 -17.50 8.06
CA GLY A 260 7.84 -16.28 8.75
C GLY A 260 7.07 -15.04 8.32
N ALA A 261 6.91 -14.84 7.01
CA ALA A 261 6.16 -13.72 6.45
C ALA A 261 4.69 -13.70 6.90
N GLY A 262 4.06 -14.87 7.09
CA GLY A 262 2.70 -14.98 7.58
C GLY A 262 2.51 -14.50 9.02
N LEU A 263 3.54 -14.52 9.88
CA LEU A 263 3.39 -14.02 11.25
C LEU A 263 3.27 -12.49 11.29
N ILE A 264 3.93 -11.81 10.35
CA ILE A 264 4.20 -10.38 10.42
C ILE A 264 2.93 -9.51 10.43
N PRO A 265 1.95 -9.68 9.51
CA PRO A 265 0.78 -8.79 9.48
C PRO A 265 -0.05 -8.82 10.76
N VAL A 266 -0.19 -10.01 11.36
CA VAL A 266 -0.95 -10.20 12.61
C VAL A 266 -0.20 -9.59 13.78
N LEU A 267 1.10 -9.89 13.94
CA LEU A 267 1.91 -9.36 15.03
C LEU A 267 2.07 -7.84 14.93
N ALA A 268 2.33 -7.31 13.73
CA ALA A 268 2.47 -5.87 13.53
C ALA A 268 1.18 -5.13 13.90
N THR A 269 0.02 -5.66 13.48
CA THR A 269 -1.28 -5.08 13.86
C THR A 269 -1.53 -5.21 15.37
N ALA A 270 -1.23 -6.37 15.96
CA ALA A 270 -1.47 -6.62 17.38
C ALA A 270 -0.63 -5.73 18.30
N VAL A 271 0.61 -5.41 17.90
CA VAL A 271 1.51 -4.52 18.65
C VAL A 271 1.12 -3.05 18.50
N VAL A 272 0.74 -2.63 17.29
CA VAL A 272 0.51 -1.20 16.98
C VAL A 272 -0.90 -0.76 17.34
N TYR A 273 -1.89 -1.63 17.17
CA TYR A 273 -3.30 -1.25 17.20
C TYR A 273 -4.01 -1.80 18.44
N ASN A 274 -4.54 -0.91 19.29
CA ASN A 274 -5.36 -1.31 20.43
C ASN A 274 -6.81 -1.57 19.99
N PRO A 275 -7.32 -2.82 20.01
CA PRO A 275 -8.65 -3.12 19.50
C PRO A 275 -9.79 -2.62 20.40
N THR A 276 -9.52 -2.24 21.65
CA THR A 276 -10.55 -1.86 22.63
C THR A 276 -10.95 -0.40 22.57
N ILE A 277 -10.26 0.42 21.77
CA ILE A 277 -10.50 1.86 21.64
C ILE A 277 -10.70 2.24 20.17
N SER A 278 -11.34 3.36 19.92
CA SER A 278 -11.62 3.80 18.55
C SER A 278 -10.34 4.24 17.81
N PRO A 279 -10.31 4.25 16.45
CA PRO A 279 -9.15 4.69 15.69
C PRO A 279 -8.64 6.10 16.08
N ALA A 280 -9.54 7.02 16.43
CA ALA A 280 -9.21 8.40 16.80
C ALA A 280 -8.58 8.53 18.20
N GLU A 281 -8.82 7.55 19.07
CA GLU A 281 -8.32 7.52 20.45
C GLU A 281 -6.97 6.80 20.58
N GLN A 282 -6.49 6.18 19.49
CA GLN A 282 -5.18 5.52 19.45
C GLN A 282 -4.06 6.48 19.87
N THR A 283 -2.98 5.90 20.40
CA THR A 283 -1.77 6.65 20.73
C THR A 283 -0.96 6.90 19.45
N PHE A 284 -0.67 8.18 19.19
CA PHE A 284 0.12 8.64 18.04
C PHE A 284 1.41 9.36 18.46
N GLY A 285 1.52 9.77 19.73
CA GLY A 285 2.60 10.61 20.24
C GLY A 285 3.77 9.88 20.90
N GLU A 286 3.72 8.55 20.99
CA GLU A 286 4.69 7.73 21.72
C GLU A 286 5.32 6.65 20.83
N GLY A 287 6.56 6.28 21.15
CA GLY A 287 7.29 5.20 20.46
C GLY A 287 7.39 5.39 18.95
N LEU A 288 7.03 4.35 18.20
CA LEU A 288 7.06 4.33 16.73
C LEU A 288 6.13 5.38 16.10
N GLY A 289 4.96 5.65 16.71
CA GLY A 289 3.98 6.58 16.15
C GLY A 289 4.49 8.01 16.06
N LYS A 290 5.30 8.43 17.04
CA LYS A 290 5.99 9.71 16.99
C LYS A 290 6.94 9.81 15.78
N THR A 291 7.70 8.75 15.50
CA THR A 291 8.61 8.69 14.35
C THR A 291 7.82 8.72 13.04
N VAL A 292 6.75 7.94 12.92
CA VAL A 292 5.88 7.90 11.73
C VAL A 292 5.21 9.25 11.47
N ALA A 293 4.94 10.06 12.50
CA ALA A 293 4.44 11.42 12.33
C ALA A 293 5.55 12.43 11.98
N ILE A 294 6.75 12.30 12.54
CA ILE A 294 7.85 13.25 12.33
C ILE A 294 8.50 13.09 10.95
N VAL A 295 8.75 11.86 10.50
CA VAL A 295 9.46 11.59 9.24
C VAL A 295 8.78 12.27 8.04
N PRO A 296 7.46 12.12 7.80
CA PRO A 296 6.78 12.81 6.69
C PRO A 296 6.84 14.34 6.81
N ARG A 297 6.78 14.89 8.03
CA ARG A 297 6.88 16.34 8.26
C ARG A 297 8.29 16.85 7.91
N ALA A 298 9.32 16.07 8.21
CA ALA A 298 10.71 16.37 7.85
C ALA A 298 10.97 16.23 6.35
N LEU A 299 10.32 15.27 5.68
CA LEU A 299 10.43 15.06 4.24
C LEU A 299 9.65 16.10 3.42
N LEU A 300 8.65 16.76 4.00
CA LEU A 300 7.82 17.74 3.30
C LEU A 300 8.61 18.86 2.58
N PRO A 301 9.56 19.58 3.21
CA PRO A 301 10.38 20.57 2.51
C PRO A 301 11.28 19.96 1.42
N LEU A 302 11.79 18.74 1.63
CA LEU A 302 12.57 18.03 0.62
C LEU A 302 11.72 17.67 -0.59
N THR A 303 10.50 17.15 -0.39
CA THR A 303 9.55 16.87 -1.47
C THR A 303 9.19 18.14 -2.22
N LEU A 304 8.97 19.26 -1.50
CA LEU A 304 8.73 20.55 -2.13
C LEU A 304 9.90 20.94 -3.04
N LEU A 305 11.15 20.85 -2.53
CA LEU A 305 12.35 21.15 -3.30
C LEU A 305 12.45 20.28 -4.56
N VAL A 306 12.27 18.97 -4.41
CA VAL A 306 12.31 18.02 -5.53
C VAL A 306 11.25 18.36 -6.58
N LEU A 307 10.01 18.64 -6.18
CA LEU A 307 8.94 19.01 -7.12
C LEU A 307 9.21 20.33 -7.83
N VAL A 308 9.77 21.33 -7.13
CA VAL A 308 10.15 22.63 -7.74
C VAL A 308 11.28 22.45 -8.76
N VAL A 309 12.35 21.75 -8.37
CA VAL A 309 13.47 21.45 -9.28
C VAL A 309 12.94 20.70 -10.48
N TYR A 310 12.13 19.67 -10.27
CA TYR A 310 11.57 18.87 -11.35
C TYR A 310 10.72 19.71 -12.31
N LEU A 311 9.83 20.55 -11.78
CA LEU A 311 8.99 21.44 -12.58
C LEU A 311 9.83 22.42 -13.42
N ALA A 312 10.99 22.86 -12.93
CA ALA A 312 11.92 23.70 -13.70
C ALA A 312 12.58 22.95 -14.87
N PHE A 313 12.74 21.63 -14.79
CA PHE A 313 13.30 20.80 -15.87
C PHE A 313 12.27 20.38 -16.94
N ILE A 314 10.97 20.39 -16.61
CA ILE A 314 9.90 19.99 -17.54
C ILE A 314 9.93 20.76 -18.86
N PRO A 315 10.04 22.11 -18.92
CA PRO A 315 10.06 22.86 -20.17
C PRO A 315 11.19 22.45 -21.13
N PHE A 316 12.31 21.94 -20.61
CA PHE A 316 13.45 21.48 -21.41
C PHE A 316 13.31 20.02 -21.87
N ASN A 317 12.36 19.27 -21.29
CA ASN A 317 12.19 17.83 -21.50
C ASN A 317 10.71 17.47 -21.76
N LEU A 318 9.97 18.34 -22.46
CA LEU A 318 8.52 18.23 -22.64
C LEU A 318 8.08 16.94 -23.33
N ARG A 319 8.93 16.31 -24.15
CA ARG A 319 8.59 15.06 -24.85
C ARG A 319 8.89 13.80 -24.06
N ALA A 320 9.69 13.86 -22.99
CA ALA A 320 10.18 12.66 -22.31
C ALA A 320 9.06 11.71 -21.83
N PRO A 321 7.93 12.18 -21.24
CA PRO A 321 6.82 11.30 -20.87
C PRO A 321 6.04 10.76 -22.08
N TYR A 322 6.01 11.50 -23.18
CA TYR A 322 5.32 11.08 -24.39
C TYR A 322 6.08 9.98 -25.13
N GLU A 323 7.40 9.93 -24.96
CA GLU A 323 8.31 8.97 -25.62
C GLU A 323 8.71 7.81 -24.70
N ASN A 324 8.84 8.00 -23.38
CA ASN A 324 9.28 6.94 -22.46
C ASN A 324 8.20 6.52 -21.42
N ARG A 325 7.84 5.23 -21.43
CA ARG A 325 6.87 4.62 -20.48
C ARG A 325 7.38 4.54 -19.04
N GLU A 326 8.68 4.43 -18.83
CA GLU A 326 9.26 4.34 -17.48
C GLU A 326 9.05 5.63 -16.70
N VAL A 327 9.11 6.77 -17.39
CA VAL A 327 8.85 8.10 -16.81
C VAL A 327 7.42 8.17 -16.24
N LEU A 328 6.44 7.58 -16.92
CA LEU A 328 5.04 7.53 -16.47
C LEU A 328 4.87 6.66 -15.22
N ILE A 329 5.59 5.54 -15.13
CA ILE A 329 5.58 4.67 -13.95
C ILE A 329 6.15 5.43 -12.76
N ILE A 330 7.28 6.13 -12.94
CA ILE A 330 7.91 6.93 -11.89
C ILE A 330 6.97 8.04 -11.40
N TYR A 331 6.25 8.72 -12.30
CA TYR A 331 5.27 9.73 -11.89
C TYR A 331 4.13 9.16 -11.04
N ASN A 332 3.61 7.99 -11.39
CA ASN A 332 2.57 7.33 -10.60
C ASN A 332 3.08 6.98 -9.20
N VAL A 333 4.28 6.38 -9.12
CA VAL A 333 4.92 6.06 -7.84
C VAL A 333 5.14 7.33 -7.01
N MET A 334 5.64 8.40 -7.63
CA MET A 334 5.80 9.70 -6.97
C MET A 334 4.47 10.24 -6.45
N LEU A 335 3.38 10.16 -7.24
CA LEU A 335 2.07 10.68 -6.85
C LEU A 335 1.49 9.94 -5.64
N PHE A 336 1.61 8.61 -5.59
CA PHE A 336 1.27 7.82 -4.40
C PHE A 336 2.18 8.16 -3.21
N GLY A 337 3.48 8.35 -3.44
CA GLY A 337 4.43 8.77 -2.42
C GLY A 337 4.08 10.13 -1.82
N VAL A 338 3.71 11.11 -2.65
CA VAL A 338 3.23 12.42 -2.20
C VAL A 338 1.94 12.29 -1.40
N ILE A 339 0.98 11.48 -1.85
CA ILE A 339 -0.27 11.27 -1.10
C ILE A 339 0.01 10.65 0.27
N ALA A 340 0.85 9.62 0.35
CA ALA A 340 1.25 9.00 1.60
C ALA A 340 1.97 10.00 2.53
N LEU A 341 2.87 10.82 1.97
CA LEU A 341 3.54 11.92 2.68
C LEU A 341 2.52 12.91 3.24
N LEU A 342 1.53 13.35 2.45
CA LEU A 342 0.52 14.31 2.89
C LEU A 342 -0.37 13.75 4.00
N VAL A 343 -0.73 12.46 3.93
CA VAL A 343 -1.46 11.77 5.01
C VAL A 343 -0.62 11.71 6.28
N GLY A 344 0.64 11.28 6.20
CA GLY A 344 1.53 11.17 7.35
C GLY A 344 1.96 12.52 7.95
N ALA A 345 2.09 13.57 7.12
CA ALA A 345 2.50 14.88 7.59
C ALA A 345 1.36 15.63 8.31
N THR A 346 0.11 15.29 8.01
CA THR A 346 -1.07 15.95 8.58
C THR A 346 -1.29 15.55 10.05
N PRO A 347 -1.41 16.49 11.00
CA PRO A 347 -1.66 16.20 12.41
C PRO A 347 -3.02 15.55 12.68
N LEU A 348 -3.13 14.79 13.77
CA LEU A 348 -4.39 14.17 14.21
C LEU A 348 -5.07 14.96 15.33
N ARG A 349 -4.30 15.71 16.13
CA ARG A 349 -4.86 16.61 17.15
C ARG A 349 -4.38 18.04 16.94
N PRO A 350 -5.25 19.06 17.12
CA PRO A 350 -4.83 20.46 17.06
C PRO A 350 -3.71 20.80 18.05
N SER A 351 -3.64 20.10 19.19
CA SER A 351 -2.63 20.28 20.22
C SER A 351 -1.23 19.77 19.85
N GLU A 352 -1.07 19.04 18.74
CA GLU A 352 0.25 18.52 18.30
C GLU A 352 1.16 19.61 17.71
N SER A 353 0.63 20.78 17.37
CA SER A 353 1.39 21.85 16.74
C SER A 353 1.15 23.19 17.42
N THR A 354 2.21 23.98 17.60
CA THR A 354 2.06 25.40 17.93
C THR A 354 1.40 26.16 16.78
N ASP A 355 0.69 27.26 17.07
CA ASP A 355 -0.02 28.06 16.07
C ASP A 355 0.86 28.54 14.91
N ARG A 356 2.16 28.75 15.16
CA ARG A 356 3.12 29.12 14.11
C ARG A 356 3.49 27.92 13.23
N LEU A 357 3.79 26.78 13.83
CA LEU A 357 4.16 25.56 13.09
C LEU A 357 2.97 25.04 12.27
N GLY A 358 1.77 25.04 12.82
CA GLY A 358 0.55 24.62 12.11
C GLY A 358 0.28 25.43 10.85
N ARG A 359 0.52 26.75 10.88
CA ARG A 359 0.39 27.62 9.69
C ARG A 359 1.39 27.27 8.60
N TRP A 360 2.65 27.06 8.93
CA TRP A 360 3.68 26.68 7.96
C TRP A 360 3.45 25.27 7.40
N LEU A 361 3.04 24.34 8.25
CA LEU A 361 2.68 22.98 7.84
C LEU A 361 1.53 22.99 6.84
N ARG A 362 0.45 23.75 7.13
CA ARG A 362 -0.67 23.92 6.20
C ARG A 362 -0.21 24.48 4.85
N ARG A 363 0.64 25.52 4.85
CA ARG A 363 1.19 26.10 3.62
C ARG A 363 2.04 25.10 2.84
N GLY A 364 2.88 24.33 3.53
CA GLY A 364 3.69 23.29 2.93
C GLY A 364 2.84 22.21 2.25
N ILE A 365 1.82 21.70 2.96
CA ILE A 365 0.87 20.71 2.42
C ILE A 365 0.19 21.25 1.16
N ILE A 366 -0.28 22.50 1.18
CA ILE A 366 -0.92 23.14 0.02
C ILE A 366 0.06 23.28 -1.14
N ALA A 367 1.29 23.72 -0.88
CA ALA A 367 2.30 23.92 -1.92
C ALA A 367 2.70 22.59 -2.59
N VAL A 368 2.97 21.55 -1.79
CA VAL A 368 3.27 20.20 -2.29
C VAL A 368 2.08 19.65 -3.09
N ALA A 369 0.86 19.78 -2.57
CA ALA A 369 -0.34 19.33 -3.28
C ALA A 369 -0.56 20.06 -4.62
N ALA A 370 -0.29 21.37 -4.67
CA ALA A 370 -0.39 22.17 -5.90
C ALA A 370 0.66 21.78 -6.94
N LEU A 371 1.92 21.63 -6.54
CA LEU A 371 2.99 21.20 -7.45
C LEU A 371 2.75 19.77 -7.95
N ALA A 372 2.36 18.86 -7.06
CA ALA A 372 2.03 17.48 -7.45
C ALA A 372 0.82 17.42 -8.39
N LEU A 373 -0.18 18.29 -8.21
CA LEU A 373 -1.31 18.42 -9.14
C LEU A 373 -0.83 18.86 -10.54
N VAL A 374 0.07 19.85 -10.62
CA VAL A 374 0.62 20.31 -11.91
C VAL A 374 1.43 19.21 -12.59
N VAL A 375 2.37 18.58 -11.87
CA VAL A 375 3.19 17.48 -12.40
C VAL A 375 2.32 16.29 -12.82
N GLY A 376 1.29 15.96 -12.03
CA GLY A 376 0.39 14.87 -12.34
C GLY A 376 -0.56 15.18 -13.51
N LEU A 377 -0.99 16.43 -13.72
CA LEU A 377 -1.75 16.83 -14.91
C LEU A 377 -0.91 16.67 -16.17
N TYR A 378 0.38 17.03 -16.12
CA TYR A 378 1.34 16.81 -17.19
C TYR A 378 1.54 15.30 -17.48
N ALA A 379 1.68 14.48 -16.44
CA ALA A 379 1.76 13.03 -16.61
C ALA A 379 0.46 12.43 -17.22
N LEU A 380 -0.71 12.87 -16.74
CA LEU A 380 -2.00 12.42 -17.26
C LEU A 380 -2.18 12.82 -18.72
N SER A 381 -1.74 14.01 -19.15
CA SER A 381 -1.83 14.39 -20.56
C SER A 381 -0.99 13.49 -21.46
N ALA A 382 0.17 13.02 -21.00
CA ALA A 382 1.00 12.07 -21.76
C ALA A 382 0.33 10.68 -21.85
N ILE A 383 -0.26 10.20 -20.76
CA ILE A 383 -1.01 8.93 -20.76
C ILE A 383 -2.24 9.03 -21.68
N ALA A 384 -2.99 10.13 -21.61
CA ALA A 384 -4.17 10.37 -22.44
C ALA A 384 -3.80 10.45 -23.93
N TYR A 385 -2.71 11.16 -24.27
CA TYR A 385 -2.20 11.25 -25.64
C TYR A 385 -1.85 9.87 -26.21
N ARG A 386 -1.10 9.05 -25.45
CA ARG A 386 -0.76 7.67 -25.85
C ARG A 386 -1.98 6.77 -25.98
N THR A 387 -2.95 6.94 -25.10
CA THR A 387 -4.18 6.14 -25.13
C THR A 387 -5.11 6.56 -26.27
N PHE A 388 -5.02 7.79 -26.74
CA PHE A 388 -5.77 8.26 -27.91
C PHE A 388 -5.13 7.82 -29.23
N LEU A 389 -3.80 7.77 -29.30
CA LEU A 389 -3.08 7.32 -30.48
C LEU A 389 -3.03 5.80 -30.64
N ASP A 390 -2.86 5.08 -29.53
CA ASP A 390 -2.87 3.62 -29.54
C ASP A 390 -4.19 3.07 -28.98
N ARG A 391 -4.22 1.78 -28.68
CA ARG A 391 -5.34 1.13 -27.99
C ARG A 391 -5.37 1.38 -26.47
N LEU A 392 -6.57 1.36 -25.90
CA LEU A 392 -6.77 1.27 -24.46
C LEU A 392 -6.38 -0.15 -24.00
N THR A 393 -5.34 -0.28 -23.18
CA THR A 393 -4.93 -1.56 -22.58
C THR A 393 -5.38 -1.65 -21.12
N PRO A 394 -5.46 -2.86 -20.53
CA PRO A 394 -5.84 -3.03 -19.12
C PRO A 394 -4.96 -2.21 -18.17
N ASN A 395 -3.65 -2.22 -18.38
CA ASN A 395 -2.71 -1.41 -17.57
C ASN A 395 -2.99 0.09 -17.72
N ARG A 396 -3.22 0.57 -18.95
CA ARG A 396 -3.52 1.99 -19.19
C ARG A 396 -4.83 2.40 -18.53
N PHE A 397 -5.87 1.56 -18.61
CA PHE A 397 -7.14 1.79 -17.90
C PHE A 397 -6.94 1.97 -16.41
N VAL A 398 -6.18 1.07 -15.77
CA VAL A 398 -5.85 1.14 -14.34
C VAL A 398 -5.07 2.42 -14.01
N PHE A 399 -4.02 2.73 -14.79
CA PHE A 399 -3.19 3.91 -14.57
C PHE A 399 -3.97 5.21 -14.76
N ILE A 400 -4.82 5.32 -15.77
CA ILE A 400 -5.68 6.48 -15.98
C ILE A 400 -6.59 6.68 -14.77
N GLY A 401 -7.26 5.63 -14.29
CA GLY A 401 -8.14 5.74 -13.14
C GLY A 401 -7.42 6.15 -11.86
N TRP A 402 -6.24 5.58 -11.57
CA TRP A 402 -5.42 6.02 -10.43
C TRP A 402 -5.00 7.48 -10.55
N ASN A 403 -4.58 7.94 -11.73
CA ASN A 403 -4.24 9.35 -11.94
C ASN A 403 -5.45 10.26 -11.72
N VAL A 404 -6.60 9.94 -12.31
CA VAL A 404 -7.83 10.72 -12.16
C VAL A 404 -8.24 10.82 -10.68
N ILE A 405 -8.16 9.71 -9.94
CA ILE A 405 -8.47 9.69 -8.50
C ILE A 405 -7.48 10.53 -7.70
N ASN A 406 -6.18 10.35 -7.94
CA ASN A 406 -5.13 11.09 -7.24
C ASN A 406 -5.21 12.60 -7.51
N LEU A 407 -5.39 12.99 -8.78
CA LEU A 407 -5.54 14.40 -9.18
C LEU A 407 -6.83 15.00 -8.64
N GLY A 408 -7.94 14.26 -8.70
CA GLY A 408 -9.21 14.66 -8.11
C GLY A 408 -9.11 14.86 -6.60
N LEU A 409 -8.39 13.98 -5.89
CA LEU A 409 -8.07 14.10 -4.48
C LEU A 409 -7.26 15.38 -4.20
N LEU A 410 -6.17 15.63 -4.93
CA LEU A 410 -5.34 16.82 -4.75
C LEU A 410 -6.10 18.11 -5.07
N ALA A 411 -6.87 18.15 -6.16
CA ALA A 411 -7.71 19.29 -6.51
C ALA A 411 -8.77 19.56 -5.44
N ARG A 412 -9.45 18.51 -4.95
CA ARG A 412 -10.43 18.63 -3.87
C ARG A 412 -9.77 19.11 -2.57
N LEU A 413 -8.56 18.66 -2.27
CA LEU A 413 -7.76 19.12 -1.13
C LEU A 413 -7.50 20.63 -1.22
N LEU A 414 -7.00 21.11 -2.37
CA LEU A 414 -6.72 22.53 -2.60
C LEU A 414 -7.98 23.39 -2.48
N VAL A 415 -9.08 22.98 -3.13
CA VAL A 415 -10.37 23.67 -3.06
C VAL A 415 -10.90 23.71 -1.62
N ALA A 416 -10.83 22.59 -0.90
CA ALA A 416 -11.26 22.53 0.49
C ALA A 416 -10.40 23.43 1.39
N GLN A 417 -9.09 23.50 1.16
CA GLN A 417 -8.19 24.38 1.89
C GLN A 417 -8.41 25.86 1.57
N ALA A 418 -8.77 26.21 0.34
CA ALA A 418 -9.07 27.59 -0.06
C ALA A 418 -10.41 28.09 0.50
N ARG A 419 -11.43 27.23 0.57
CA ARG A 419 -12.79 27.60 1.02
C ARG A 419 -12.99 27.55 2.54
N THR A 420 -12.11 26.88 3.28
CA THR A 420 -12.30 26.67 4.71
C THR A 420 -11.55 27.71 5.54
N ALA A 421 -12.22 28.24 6.57
CA ALA A 421 -11.60 29.12 7.56
C ALA A 421 -10.35 28.48 8.20
N ALA A 422 -9.37 29.31 8.57
CA ALA A 422 -8.08 28.86 9.06
C ALA A 422 -8.18 27.91 10.26
N GLU A 423 -9.16 28.08 11.14
CA GLU A 423 -9.37 27.23 12.33
C GLU A 423 -9.87 25.81 11.99
N ARG A 424 -10.52 25.63 10.84
CA ARG A 424 -11.15 24.36 10.42
C ARG A 424 -10.37 23.62 9.34
N TRP A 425 -9.16 24.10 9.04
CA TRP A 425 -8.32 23.56 7.96
C TRP A 425 -8.08 22.06 8.10
N LEU A 426 -7.85 21.58 9.32
CA LEU A 426 -7.52 20.18 9.59
C LEU A 426 -8.71 19.25 9.34
N ARG A 427 -9.90 19.62 9.84
CA ARG A 427 -11.17 18.93 9.57
C ARG A 427 -11.51 18.88 8.07
N ALA A 428 -11.07 19.87 7.29
CA ALA A 428 -11.23 19.83 5.84
C ALA A 428 -10.32 18.77 5.21
N ILE A 429 -9.05 18.66 5.65
CA ILE A 429 -8.13 17.63 5.18
C ILE A 429 -8.64 16.22 5.49
N TRP A 430 -9.05 15.96 6.73
CA TRP A 430 -9.55 14.65 7.15
C TRP A 430 -10.75 14.19 6.32
N ARG A 431 -11.69 15.11 6.03
CA ARG A 431 -12.85 14.81 5.17
C ARG A 431 -12.46 14.48 3.74
N VAL A 432 -11.43 15.13 3.20
CA VAL A 432 -10.96 14.89 1.83
C VAL A 432 -10.33 13.51 1.71
N PHE A 433 -9.35 13.18 2.56
CA PHE A 433 -8.71 11.85 2.52
C PHE A 433 -9.68 10.72 2.88
N SER A 434 -10.58 10.92 3.84
CA SER A 434 -11.58 9.90 4.22
C SER A 434 -12.67 9.69 3.18
N GLY A 435 -12.93 10.68 2.33
CA GLY A 435 -13.77 10.51 1.15
C GLY A 435 -13.04 9.74 0.05
N ALA A 436 -11.75 10.03 -0.16
CA ALA A 436 -10.94 9.38 -1.17
C ALA A 436 -10.77 7.88 -0.94
N THR A 437 -10.70 7.40 0.32
CA THR A 437 -10.63 5.96 0.60
C THR A 437 -11.78 5.17 -0.02
N VAL A 438 -13.00 5.72 0.00
CA VAL A 438 -14.16 5.08 -0.64
C VAL A 438 -13.97 5.01 -2.15
N VAL A 439 -13.43 6.08 -2.75
CA VAL A 439 -13.16 6.13 -4.19
C VAL A 439 -12.06 5.13 -4.59
N TYR A 440 -10.98 4.99 -3.81
CA TYR A 440 -9.95 3.97 -4.05
C TYR A 440 -10.52 2.55 -3.96
N VAL A 441 -11.35 2.27 -2.96
CA VAL A 441 -11.99 0.94 -2.81
C VAL A 441 -12.92 0.66 -3.97
N ALA A 442 -13.77 1.63 -4.33
CA ALA A 442 -14.67 1.49 -5.47
C ALA A 442 -13.90 1.26 -6.76
N TRP A 443 -12.82 2.01 -7.00
CA TRP A 443 -11.97 1.82 -8.17
C TRP A 443 -11.26 0.47 -8.16
N ALA A 444 -10.72 0.04 -7.02
CA ALA A 444 -10.11 -1.27 -6.91
C ALA A 444 -11.11 -2.40 -7.22
N LEU A 445 -12.36 -2.28 -6.75
CA LEU A 445 -13.43 -3.21 -7.13
C LEU A 445 -13.74 -3.15 -8.63
N VAL A 446 -13.77 -1.96 -9.26
CA VAL A 446 -13.93 -1.83 -10.72
C VAL A 446 -12.79 -2.53 -11.45
N VAL A 447 -11.54 -2.37 -11.03
CA VAL A 447 -10.39 -3.05 -11.66
C VAL A 447 -10.50 -4.56 -11.50
N VAL A 448 -10.81 -5.05 -10.29
CA VAL A 448 -10.96 -6.49 -10.08
C VAL A 448 -12.11 -7.06 -10.91
N LEU A 449 -13.28 -6.43 -10.86
CA LEU A 449 -14.51 -6.99 -11.42
C LEU A 449 -14.65 -6.70 -12.92
N ALA A 450 -14.42 -5.47 -13.37
CA ALA A 450 -14.72 -5.05 -14.74
C ALA A 450 -13.62 -5.38 -15.75
N THR A 451 -12.34 -5.41 -15.36
CA THR A 451 -11.23 -5.63 -16.30
C THR A 451 -11.38 -6.90 -17.15
N PRO A 452 -11.77 -8.07 -16.61
CA PRO A 452 -12.02 -9.25 -17.43
C PRO A 452 -13.10 -9.02 -18.49
N TRP A 453 -14.20 -8.35 -18.15
CA TRP A 453 -15.31 -8.14 -19.09
C TRP A 453 -15.00 -7.07 -20.15
N LEU A 454 -14.23 -6.05 -19.77
CA LEU A 454 -13.86 -4.95 -20.66
C LEU A 454 -12.82 -5.37 -21.71
N PHE A 455 -11.93 -6.31 -21.39
CA PHE A 455 -10.76 -6.59 -22.22
C PHE A 455 -10.61 -8.06 -22.64
N ALA A 456 -11.26 -9.02 -21.97
CA ALA A 456 -11.10 -10.45 -22.33
C ALA A 456 -12.02 -10.89 -23.48
N ILE A 457 -13.13 -10.18 -23.72
CA ILE A 457 -14.19 -10.63 -24.65
C ILE A 457 -13.95 -10.19 -26.10
N GLU A 458 -13.16 -9.13 -26.35
CA GLU A 458 -12.95 -8.56 -27.69
C GLU A 458 -11.81 -9.20 -28.51
N GLN A 459 -11.22 -10.31 -28.05
CA GLN A 459 -9.95 -10.82 -28.60
C GLN A 459 -10.11 -11.83 -29.75
N GLY A 460 -11.24 -11.84 -30.46
CA GLY A 460 -11.59 -12.89 -31.43
C GLY A 460 -10.53 -13.17 -32.50
N GLU A 461 -9.95 -12.14 -33.12
CA GLU A 461 -8.88 -12.28 -34.12
C GLU A 461 -7.49 -12.39 -33.48
N LEU A 462 -7.24 -11.68 -32.39
CA LEU A 462 -5.97 -11.71 -31.65
C LEU A 462 -5.68 -13.08 -31.00
N GLY A 463 -6.73 -13.77 -30.52
CA GLY A 463 -6.62 -15.09 -29.90
C GLY A 463 -6.29 -16.21 -30.88
N LYS A 464 -6.39 -15.95 -32.19
CA LYS A 464 -5.97 -16.88 -33.26
C LYS A 464 -4.51 -16.70 -33.65
N LEU A 465 -3.88 -15.60 -33.25
CA LEU A 465 -2.47 -15.33 -33.57
C LEU A 465 -1.56 -16.31 -32.79
N PRO A 466 -0.35 -16.59 -33.30
CA PRO A 466 0.64 -17.36 -32.55
C PRO A 466 0.99 -16.69 -31.21
N PRO A 467 1.31 -17.46 -30.15
CA PRO A 467 1.65 -16.91 -28.84
C PRO A 467 2.76 -15.85 -28.88
N ALA A 468 3.82 -16.06 -29.65
CA ALA A 468 4.91 -15.08 -29.79
C ALA A 468 4.43 -13.73 -30.35
N VAL A 469 3.46 -13.76 -31.26
CA VAL A 469 2.85 -12.55 -31.84
C VAL A 469 1.90 -11.91 -30.82
N GLN A 470 1.13 -12.71 -30.08
CA GLN A 470 0.29 -12.20 -29.00
C GLN A 470 1.13 -11.47 -27.95
N ASP A 471 2.22 -12.06 -27.48
CA ASP A 471 3.13 -11.47 -26.48
C ASP A 471 3.61 -10.08 -26.94
N ILE A 472 4.08 -9.97 -28.20
CA ILE A 472 4.50 -8.70 -28.79
C ILE A 472 3.35 -7.68 -28.75
N VAL A 473 2.15 -8.10 -29.16
CA VAL A 473 0.98 -7.23 -29.18
C VAL A 473 0.65 -6.70 -27.79
N TYR A 474 0.73 -7.52 -26.74
CA TYR A 474 0.46 -7.08 -25.37
C TYR A 474 1.55 -6.20 -24.77
N GLU A 475 2.80 -6.42 -25.14
CA GLU A 475 3.95 -5.69 -24.58
C GLU A 475 4.27 -4.37 -25.29
N HIS A 476 3.97 -4.28 -26.58
CA HIS A 476 4.37 -3.17 -27.44
C HIS A 476 3.15 -2.40 -27.97
N PRO A 477 3.21 -1.07 -28.02
CA PRO A 477 2.20 -0.26 -28.67
C PRO A 477 2.25 -0.44 -30.19
N ASP A 478 1.16 -0.11 -30.87
CA ASP A 478 1.17 0.03 -32.32
C ASP A 478 2.07 1.20 -32.74
N PRO A 479 2.68 1.16 -33.94
CA PRO A 479 2.61 0.10 -34.95
C PRO A 479 3.50 -1.10 -34.60
N ILE A 480 2.98 -2.32 -34.78
CA ILE A 480 3.74 -3.57 -34.56
C ILE A 480 4.27 -4.08 -35.89
N LEU A 481 5.60 -4.06 -36.05
CA LEU A 481 6.26 -4.56 -37.26
C LEU A 481 6.87 -5.92 -36.96
N LEU A 482 6.58 -6.89 -37.81
CA LEU A 482 7.04 -8.27 -37.69
C LEU A 482 7.98 -8.61 -38.83
N LYS A 483 9.03 -9.36 -38.50
CA LYS A 483 9.97 -9.94 -39.46
C LYS A 483 10.39 -11.30 -38.95
N CYS A 484 10.74 -12.23 -39.84
CA CYS A 484 11.44 -13.45 -39.43
C CYS A 484 12.87 -13.47 -39.98
N ALA A 485 13.76 -14.21 -39.32
CA ALA A 485 15.20 -14.16 -39.61
C ALA A 485 15.57 -14.66 -41.02
N GLN A 486 14.77 -15.57 -41.58
CA GLN A 486 15.05 -16.23 -42.86
C GLN A 486 14.47 -15.46 -44.06
N SER A 487 13.66 -14.43 -43.82
CA SER A 487 13.02 -13.63 -44.86
C SER A 487 13.46 -12.17 -44.81
N PRO A 488 13.69 -11.53 -45.98
CA PRO A 488 13.99 -10.11 -46.05
C PRO A 488 12.75 -9.23 -45.84
N HIS A 489 11.55 -9.81 -45.88
CA HIS A 489 10.28 -9.08 -45.90
C HIS A 489 9.83 -8.63 -44.51
N ILE A 490 9.25 -7.42 -44.43
CA ILE A 490 8.73 -6.82 -43.19
C ILE A 490 7.22 -6.69 -43.35
N TYR A 491 6.49 -7.00 -42.28
CA TYR A 491 5.04 -6.95 -42.25
C TYR A 491 4.58 -6.04 -41.12
N LEU A 492 3.57 -5.21 -41.38
CA LEU A 492 2.82 -4.52 -40.34
C LEU A 492 1.71 -5.44 -39.85
N LEU A 493 1.62 -5.68 -38.55
CA LEU A 493 0.47 -6.34 -37.96
C LEU A 493 -0.64 -5.30 -37.75
N ASP A 494 -1.79 -5.51 -38.39
CA ASP A 494 -2.92 -4.59 -38.38
C ASP A 494 -4.22 -5.39 -38.35
N GLY A 495 -5.06 -5.19 -37.33
CA GLY A 495 -6.34 -5.89 -37.20
C GLY A 495 -6.27 -7.43 -37.08
N GLY A 496 -5.10 -7.98 -36.75
CA GLY A 496 -4.86 -9.43 -36.74
C GLY A 496 -4.34 -10.00 -38.07
N GLU A 497 -4.10 -9.16 -39.06
CA GLU A 497 -3.52 -9.54 -40.36
C GLU A 497 -2.08 -9.00 -40.50
N LYS A 498 -1.21 -9.76 -41.18
CA LYS A 498 0.13 -9.30 -41.57
C LYS A 498 0.04 -8.61 -42.94
N ARG A 499 0.43 -7.34 -43.00
CA ARG A 499 0.41 -6.51 -44.20
C ARG A 499 1.84 -6.29 -44.67
N TRP A 500 2.21 -6.90 -45.80
CA TRP A 500 3.55 -6.79 -46.35
C TRP A 500 3.90 -5.35 -46.72
N ILE A 501 5.06 -4.87 -46.28
CA ILE A 501 5.66 -3.60 -46.69
C ILE A 501 6.64 -3.87 -47.83
N ASP A 502 6.31 -3.35 -49.01
CA ASP A 502 6.97 -3.74 -50.26
C ASP A 502 8.45 -3.37 -50.35
N THR A 503 8.79 -2.18 -49.86
CA THR A 503 10.10 -1.56 -50.00
C THR A 503 10.53 -0.80 -48.75
N ILE A 504 11.84 -0.61 -48.61
CA ILE A 504 12.41 0.18 -47.51
C ILE A 504 12.03 1.66 -47.60
N GLU A 505 11.73 2.16 -48.80
CA GLU A 505 11.25 3.53 -49.02
C GLU A 505 9.82 3.69 -48.47
N THR A 506 8.94 2.72 -48.73
CA THR A 506 7.61 2.66 -48.09
C THR A 506 7.73 2.59 -46.57
N PHE A 507 8.62 1.75 -46.05
CA PHE A 507 8.89 1.65 -44.61
C PHE A 507 9.26 3.00 -43.99
N ARG A 508 10.26 3.69 -44.57
CA ARG A 508 10.75 4.98 -44.06
C ARG A 508 9.74 6.12 -44.25
N SER A 509 9.03 6.15 -45.38
CA SER A 509 8.02 7.18 -45.67
C SER A 509 6.80 7.11 -44.73
N ARG A 510 6.50 5.92 -44.21
CA ARG A 510 5.50 5.72 -43.15
C ARG A 510 5.99 6.10 -41.76
N GLY A 511 7.25 6.50 -41.62
CA GLY A 511 7.86 6.91 -40.35
C GLY A 511 8.28 5.74 -39.46
N TYR A 512 8.28 4.51 -39.97
CA TYR A 512 8.72 3.34 -39.21
C TYR A 512 10.23 3.36 -39.00
N VAL A 513 10.67 2.90 -37.83
CA VAL A 513 12.09 2.74 -37.50
C VAL A 513 12.42 1.28 -37.24
N TRP A 514 13.67 0.88 -37.51
CA TRP A 514 14.12 -0.50 -37.33
C TRP A 514 14.03 -1.00 -35.88
N GLY A 515 14.03 -0.09 -34.90
CA GLY A 515 13.82 -0.43 -33.50
C GLY A 515 12.43 -0.99 -33.19
N ASP A 516 11.45 -0.74 -34.06
CA ASP A 516 10.06 -1.22 -33.90
C ASP A 516 9.83 -2.58 -34.58
N VAL A 517 10.85 -3.13 -35.25
CA VAL A 517 10.76 -4.41 -35.95
C VAL A 517 11.07 -5.56 -34.99
N HIS A 518 10.04 -6.32 -34.67
CA HIS A 518 10.13 -7.49 -33.82
C HIS A 518 10.42 -8.75 -34.65
N LEU A 519 11.44 -9.51 -34.23
CA LEU A 519 11.77 -10.79 -34.83
C LEU A 519 10.91 -11.91 -34.22
N VAL A 520 10.25 -12.67 -35.07
CA VAL A 520 9.47 -13.88 -34.71
C VAL A 520 9.95 -15.08 -35.51
N ALA A 521 9.57 -16.30 -35.10
CA ALA A 521 9.82 -17.49 -35.90
C ALA A 521 9.06 -17.40 -37.23
N CYS A 522 9.65 -17.89 -38.33
CA CYS A 522 8.98 -17.84 -39.63
C CYS A 522 7.69 -18.68 -39.63
N GLU A 523 7.66 -19.78 -38.86
CA GLU A 523 6.46 -20.60 -38.65
C GLU A 523 5.31 -19.80 -38.00
N ASP A 524 5.61 -19.03 -36.94
CA ASP A 524 4.63 -18.15 -36.31
C ASP A 524 4.15 -17.10 -37.31
N LEU A 525 5.07 -16.43 -38.00
CA LEU A 525 4.71 -15.39 -38.96
C LEU A 525 3.89 -15.94 -40.14
N HIS A 526 4.10 -17.20 -40.52
CA HIS A 526 3.32 -17.89 -41.55
C HIS A 526 1.86 -18.09 -41.13
N GLN A 527 1.62 -18.40 -39.86
CA GLN A 527 0.28 -18.64 -39.30
C GLN A 527 -0.56 -17.36 -39.14
N VAL A 528 0.05 -16.17 -39.20
CA VAL A 528 -0.70 -14.91 -39.21
C VAL A 528 -1.38 -14.71 -40.57
N PRO A 529 -2.70 -14.43 -40.63
CA PRO A 529 -3.43 -14.19 -41.87
C PRO A 529 -2.84 -13.06 -42.72
N ASP A 530 -2.80 -13.23 -44.04
CA ASP A 530 -2.34 -12.19 -44.97
C ASP A 530 -3.39 -11.08 -45.15
N GLY A 531 -2.97 -9.84 -44.94
CA GLY A 531 -3.78 -8.65 -45.18
C GLY A 531 -3.37 -7.88 -46.43
N THR A 532 -4.03 -6.75 -46.70
CA THR A 532 -3.72 -5.92 -47.89
C THR A 532 -2.31 -5.31 -47.79
N PRO A 533 -1.41 -5.54 -48.75
CA PRO A 533 -0.05 -4.99 -48.73
C PRO A 533 0.02 -3.46 -48.68
N ILE A 534 1.20 -2.95 -48.38
CA ILE A 534 1.51 -1.53 -48.26
C ILE A 534 2.66 -1.21 -49.23
N PRO A 535 2.39 -0.42 -50.30
CA PRO A 535 1.09 0.06 -50.75
C PRO A 535 0.20 -1.07 -51.32
N ALA A 536 -1.11 -0.84 -51.43
CA ALA A 536 -2.06 -1.85 -51.92
C ALA A 536 -1.79 -2.32 -53.37
N THR A 537 -0.95 -1.59 -54.11
CA THR A 537 -0.52 -1.90 -55.48
C THR A 537 0.69 -2.83 -55.55
N ALA A 538 1.26 -3.26 -54.41
CA ALA A 538 2.51 -4.02 -54.36
C ALA A 538 2.43 -5.45 -54.93
N GLY A 539 1.23 -5.95 -55.25
CA GLY A 539 1.02 -7.33 -55.67
C GLY A 539 0.70 -8.26 -54.49
N PRO A 540 0.73 -9.59 -54.66
CA PRO A 540 0.46 -10.53 -53.56
C PRO A 540 1.58 -10.47 -52.50
N PRO A 541 1.25 -10.56 -51.20
CA PRO A 541 2.27 -10.60 -50.15
C PRO A 541 3.16 -11.85 -50.34
N PRO A 542 4.50 -11.71 -50.27
CA PRO A 542 5.40 -12.85 -50.23
C PRO A 542 5.16 -13.63 -48.94
N GLN A 543 5.49 -14.91 -48.95
CA GLN A 543 5.47 -15.69 -47.70
C GLN A 543 6.78 -15.46 -46.92
N PRO A 544 6.69 -15.31 -45.58
CA PRO A 544 7.83 -15.13 -44.70
C PRO A 544 8.68 -16.40 -44.55
#